data_AF-F9GE11-F1
#
_entry.id   AF-F9GE11-F1
#
_cell.length_a   1.000
_cell.length_b   1.000
_cell.length_c   1.000
_cell.angle_alpha   90.00
_cell.angle_beta   90.00
_cell.angle_gamma   90.00
#
_symmetry.space_group_name_H-M   'P 1'
#
loop_
_entity.id
_entity.type
_entity.pdbx_description
1 polymer ?
#
loop_
_entity_poly.entity_id
_entity_poly.type
_entity_poly.pdbx_seq_one_letter_code
_entity_poly.pdbx_strand_id
1 'polypeptide(L)'
;MAGPGTQDALARAADLLRSHGAEVHELELPSAFDDVPEWYRIGLHTEGRTSFLPEYRVGKDQLGQVLIEHVENSDNFTRKTQLMASDKLAAMRPVFDFIASQYAAIITPSVPDEAPVGLESTGSHVFCAMWSGLHVPVLNVPGFKGDHGMPIGLSLVAPRYRDRHLLEVGKAVGEIFEAEGGWETKIE
;
A
#
# COMPACT_ATOMS: atom_id res chain seq x y z
N MET A 1 11.85 3.11 3.42
CA MET A 1 12.15 1.69 3.69
C MET A 1 11.32 1.22 4.88
N ALA A 2 11.09 -0.08 5.02
CA ALA A 2 10.42 -0.64 6.18
C ALA A 2 11.34 -0.55 7.41
N GLY A 3 10.77 -0.32 8.59
CA GLY A 3 11.45 -0.40 9.87
C GLY A 3 11.57 -1.85 10.37
N PRO A 4 12.30 -2.07 11.47
CA PRO A 4 12.63 -3.40 11.97
C PRO A 4 11.41 -4.29 12.23
N GLY A 5 10.35 -3.75 12.84
CA GLY A 5 9.18 -4.55 13.18
C GLY A 5 8.48 -5.12 11.94
N THR A 6 8.42 -4.32 10.87
CA THR A 6 7.83 -4.77 9.59
C THR A 6 8.74 -5.72 8.82
N GLN A 7 10.06 -5.55 8.91
CA GLN A 7 11.02 -6.49 8.32
C GLN A 7 10.93 -7.86 9.00
N ASP A 8 10.87 -7.87 10.33
CA ASP A 8 10.73 -9.10 11.13
C ASP A 8 9.37 -9.78 10.88
N ALA A 9 8.29 -9.00 10.76
CA ALA A 9 6.99 -9.52 10.39
C ALA A 9 7.00 -10.20 9.03
N LEU A 10 7.64 -9.60 8.01
CA LEU A 10 7.77 -10.21 6.69
C LEU A 10 8.56 -11.52 6.72
N ALA A 11 9.70 -11.52 7.42
CA ALA A 11 10.53 -12.73 7.55
C ALA A 11 9.76 -13.86 8.24
N ARG A 12 9.09 -13.54 9.35
CA ARG A 12 8.27 -14.50 10.09
C ARG A 12 7.07 -15.00 9.29
N ALA A 13 6.41 -14.12 8.54
CA ALA A 13 5.31 -14.51 7.67
C ALA A 13 5.75 -15.52 6.59
N ALA A 14 6.92 -15.28 5.97
CA ALA A 14 7.47 -16.21 4.99
C ALA A 14 7.76 -17.59 5.61
N ASP A 15 8.34 -17.64 6.81
CA ASP A 15 8.65 -18.89 7.51
C ASP A 15 7.39 -19.65 7.95
N LEU A 16 6.39 -18.95 8.48
CA LEU A 16 5.10 -19.55 8.84
C LEU A 16 4.38 -20.12 7.62
N LEU A 17 4.35 -19.39 6.51
CA LEU A 17 3.68 -19.90 5.31
C LEU A 17 4.40 -21.13 4.74
N ARG A 18 5.74 -21.15 4.77
CA ARG A 18 6.53 -22.34 4.39
C ARG A 18 6.25 -23.53 5.31
N SER A 19 6.18 -23.32 6.63
CA SER A 19 5.91 -24.42 7.58
C SER A 19 4.52 -25.03 7.40
N HIS A 20 3.57 -24.24 6.91
CA HIS A 20 2.21 -24.68 6.54
C HIS A 20 2.09 -25.14 5.07
N GLY A 21 3.21 -25.35 4.38
CA GLY A 21 3.27 -26.00 3.07
C GLY A 21 3.06 -25.07 1.87
N ALA A 22 3.04 -23.75 2.06
CA ALA A 22 3.04 -22.81 0.94
C ALA A 22 4.42 -22.71 0.29
N GLU A 23 4.45 -22.58 -1.03
CA GLU A 23 5.66 -22.24 -1.77
C GLU A 23 5.88 -20.72 -1.74
N VAL A 24 6.99 -20.28 -1.13
CA VAL A 24 7.27 -18.85 -0.91
C VAL A 24 8.55 -18.46 -1.62
N HIS A 25 8.41 -17.61 -2.63
CA HIS A 25 9.51 -17.05 -3.42
C HIS A 25 9.72 -15.57 -3.11
N GLU A 26 10.97 -15.14 -3.12
CA GLU A 26 11.30 -13.73 -3.19
C GLU A 26 11.05 -13.21 -4.61
N LEU A 27 10.33 -12.10 -4.73
CA LEU A 27 9.94 -11.50 -6.00
C LEU A 27 10.59 -10.12 -6.12
N GLU A 28 11.45 -9.96 -7.12
CA GLU A 28 11.96 -8.66 -7.53
C GLU A 28 11.11 -8.14 -8.70
N LEU A 29 10.51 -6.96 -8.53
CA LEU A 29 9.78 -6.31 -9.61
C LEU A 29 10.76 -5.64 -10.59
N PRO A 30 10.46 -5.60 -11.89
CA PRO A 30 11.26 -4.85 -12.85
C PRO A 30 11.44 -3.38 -12.42
N SER A 31 12.59 -2.78 -12.69
CA SER A 31 12.88 -1.37 -12.33
C SER A 31 11.88 -0.35 -12.91
N ALA A 32 11.13 -0.72 -13.95
CA ALA A 32 10.00 0.08 -14.44
C ALA A 32 8.91 0.35 -13.37
N PHE A 33 8.87 -0.43 -12.28
CA PHE A 33 7.96 -0.24 -11.16
C PHE A 33 8.43 0.83 -10.16
N ASP A 34 9.72 1.21 -10.17
CA ASP A 34 10.29 2.16 -9.21
C ASP A 34 9.65 3.56 -9.33
N ASP A 35 9.21 3.93 -10.54
CA ASP A 35 8.58 5.21 -10.84
C ASP A 35 7.06 5.24 -10.55
N VAL A 36 6.42 4.07 -10.32
CA VAL A 36 4.97 3.97 -10.14
C VAL A 36 4.46 4.83 -8.97
N PRO A 37 5.10 4.85 -7.80
CA PRO A 37 4.70 5.74 -6.70
C PRO A 37 4.71 7.22 -7.09
N GLU A 38 5.70 7.66 -7.89
CA GLU A 38 5.77 9.05 -8.33
C GLU A 38 4.68 9.38 -9.35
N TRP A 39 4.41 8.48 -10.30
CA TRP A 39 3.29 8.67 -11.24
C TRP A 39 1.94 8.72 -10.51
N TYR A 40 1.76 7.90 -9.48
CA TYR A 40 0.57 7.98 -8.63
C TYR A 40 0.49 9.32 -7.89
N ARG A 41 1.59 9.81 -7.32
CA ARG A 41 1.66 11.12 -6.64
C ARG A 41 1.29 12.28 -7.57
N ILE A 42 1.81 12.27 -8.81
CA ILE A 42 1.46 13.26 -9.83
C ILE A 42 -0.05 13.24 -10.09
N GLY A 43 -0.64 12.06 -10.28
CA GLY A 43 -2.08 11.89 -10.46
C GLY A 43 -2.87 12.46 -9.28
N LEU A 44 -2.54 12.01 -8.07
CA LEU A 44 -3.18 12.43 -6.81
C LEU A 44 -3.18 13.96 -6.64
N HIS A 45 -2.03 14.61 -6.78
CA HIS A 45 -1.90 16.06 -6.57
C HIS A 45 -2.64 16.84 -7.67
N THR A 46 -2.51 16.42 -8.93
CA THR A 46 -3.13 17.13 -10.06
C THR A 46 -4.65 16.97 -10.11
N GLU A 47 -5.19 15.82 -9.71
CA GLU A 47 -6.64 15.61 -9.57
C GLU A 47 -7.17 16.30 -8.32
N GLY A 48 -6.44 16.22 -7.20
CA GLY A 48 -6.76 16.93 -5.96
C GLY A 48 -6.91 18.42 -6.19
N ARG A 49 -6.07 19.03 -7.04
CA ARG A 49 -6.17 20.44 -7.42
C ARG A 49 -7.56 20.82 -7.91
N THR A 50 -8.12 20.05 -8.82
CA THR A 50 -9.44 20.34 -9.41
C THR A 50 -10.57 19.94 -8.47
N SER A 51 -10.40 18.84 -7.75
CA SER A 51 -11.42 18.29 -6.85
C SER A 51 -11.69 19.17 -5.63
N PHE A 52 -10.63 19.77 -5.05
CA PHE A 52 -10.73 20.61 -3.84
C PHE A 52 -10.83 22.11 -4.15
N LEU A 53 -10.83 22.51 -5.43
CA LEU A 53 -10.93 23.92 -5.83
C LEU A 53 -12.21 24.61 -5.33
N PRO A 54 -13.40 23.96 -5.32
CA PRO A 54 -14.62 24.59 -4.79
C PRO A 54 -14.49 24.96 -3.32
N GLU A 55 -14.05 24.03 -2.47
CA GLU A 55 -13.88 24.21 -1.03
C GLU A 55 -12.82 25.26 -0.75
N TYR A 56 -11.69 25.21 -1.47
CA TYR A 56 -10.61 26.18 -1.36
C TYR A 56 -11.11 27.62 -1.62
N ARG A 57 -12.00 27.81 -2.60
CA ARG A 57 -12.54 29.14 -2.93
C ARG A 57 -13.48 29.71 -1.88
N VAL A 58 -14.12 28.86 -1.08
CA VAL A 58 -15.13 29.27 -0.09
C VAL A 58 -14.54 29.36 1.32
N GLY A 59 -13.54 28.54 1.65
CA GLY A 59 -12.98 28.48 3.00
C GLY A 59 -11.58 27.90 3.06
N LYS A 60 -10.61 28.52 2.37
CA LYS A 60 -9.19 28.11 2.37
C LYS A 60 -8.64 27.89 3.78
N ASP A 61 -8.93 28.80 4.71
CA ASP A 61 -8.45 28.81 6.09
C ASP A 61 -8.98 27.65 6.94
N GLN A 62 -9.99 26.92 6.45
CA GLN A 62 -10.56 25.73 7.08
C GLN A 62 -10.02 24.42 6.48
N LEU A 63 -9.18 24.49 5.45
CA LEU A 63 -8.58 23.31 4.83
C LEU A 63 -7.23 22.96 5.45
N GLY A 64 -6.94 21.66 5.51
CA GLY A 64 -5.61 21.17 5.84
C GLY A 64 -4.57 21.62 4.82
N GLN A 65 -3.36 21.91 5.29
CA GLN A 65 -2.27 22.48 4.49
C GLN A 65 -1.94 21.67 3.22
N VAL A 66 -1.94 20.33 3.31
CA VAL A 66 -1.73 19.44 2.15
C VAL A 66 -2.76 19.68 1.03
N LEU A 67 -4.03 19.91 1.37
CA LEU A 67 -5.07 20.14 0.37
C LEU A 67 -4.91 21.52 -0.28
N ILE A 68 -4.50 22.52 0.51
CA ILE A 68 -4.14 23.85 0.00
C ILE A 68 -3.02 23.72 -1.03
N GLU A 69 -1.95 22.98 -0.72
CA GLU A 69 -0.80 22.78 -1.60
C GLU A 69 -1.16 22.07 -2.91
N HIS A 70 -2.09 21.11 -2.88
CA HIS A 70 -2.64 20.51 -4.10
C HIS A 70 -3.32 21.55 -4.99
N VAL A 71 -4.20 22.39 -4.42
CA VAL A 71 -4.93 23.41 -5.18
C VAL A 71 -4.00 24.48 -5.76
N GLU A 72 -3.00 24.89 -4.98
CA GLU A 72 -1.99 25.87 -5.38
C GLU A 72 -0.96 25.30 -6.37
N ASN A 73 -0.91 23.98 -6.54
CA ASN A 73 0.05 23.27 -7.39
C ASN A 73 1.50 23.56 -6.99
N SER A 74 1.81 23.42 -5.70
CA SER A 74 3.15 23.72 -5.14
C SER A 74 4.28 22.95 -5.83
N ASP A 75 4.01 21.73 -6.33
CA ASP A 75 4.95 20.91 -7.10
C ASP A 75 5.20 21.39 -8.54
N ASN A 76 4.42 22.36 -9.02
CA ASN A 76 4.48 22.88 -10.40
C ASN A 76 4.23 21.81 -11.47
N PHE A 77 3.35 20.85 -11.19
CA PHE A 77 2.97 19.85 -12.19
C PHE A 77 2.27 20.51 -13.38
N THR A 78 2.61 20.02 -14.57
CA THR A 78 2.03 20.49 -15.83
C THR A 78 1.00 19.49 -16.35
N ARG A 79 0.13 19.93 -17.27
CA ARG A 79 -0.77 19.01 -17.97
C ARG A 79 -0.02 17.89 -18.70
N LYS A 80 1.18 18.19 -19.22
CA LYS A 80 2.03 17.20 -19.89
C LYS A 80 2.51 16.11 -18.92
N THR A 81 2.97 16.48 -17.73
CA THR A 81 3.43 15.50 -16.72
C THR A 81 2.28 14.67 -16.17
N GLN A 82 1.09 15.28 -15.99
CA GLN A 82 -0.12 14.55 -15.60
C GLN A 82 -0.51 13.47 -16.62
N LEU A 83 -0.58 13.82 -17.91
CA LEU A 83 -0.93 12.87 -18.98
C LEU A 83 0.10 11.74 -19.06
N MET A 84 1.39 12.08 -18.99
CA MET A 84 2.47 11.09 -18.96
C MET A 84 2.30 10.10 -17.81
N ALA A 85 2.06 10.58 -16.58
CA ALA A 85 1.87 9.72 -15.42
C ALA A 85 0.66 8.79 -15.60
N SER A 86 -0.47 9.31 -16.12
CA SER A 86 -1.67 8.52 -16.39
C SER A 86 -1.41 7.40 -17.42
N ASP A 87 -0.76 7.72 -18.54
CA ASP A 87 -0.42 6.76 -19.58
C ASP A 87 0.54 5.68 -19.07
N LYS A 88 1.54 6.08 -18.27
CA LYS A 88 2.52 5.16 -17.67
C LYS A 88 1.87 4.20 -16.67
N LEU A 89 1.02 4.71 -15.78
CA LEU A 89 0.24 3.85 -14.87
C LEU A 89 -0.62 2.87 -15.68
N ALA A 90 -1.35 3.35 -16.68
CA ALA A 90 -2.19 2.49 -17.53
C ALA A 90 -1.39 1.36 -18.20
N ALA A 91 -0.18 1.66 -18.68
CA ALA A 91 0.71 0.69 -19.30
C ALA A 91 1.28 -0.35 -18.31
N MET A 92 1.53 0.03 -17.05
CA MET A 92 2.09 -0.88 -16.04
C MET A 92 1.07 -1.86 -15.46
N ARG A 93 -0.21 -1.51 -15.44
CA ARG A 93 -1.27 -2.37 -14.88
C ARG A 93 -1.30 -3.78 -15.49
N PRO A 94 -1.36 -3.99 -16.82
CA PRO A 94 -1.32 -5.34 -17.39
C PRO A 94 0.01 -6.07 -17.16
N VAL A 95 1.12 -5.34 -17.01
CA VAL A 95 2.42 -5.94 -16.69
C VAL A 95 2.40 -6.52 -15.28
N PHE A 96 1.87 -5.77 -14.32
CA PHE A 96 1.71 -6.27 -12.95
C PHE A 96 0.74 -7.44 -12.89
N ASP A 97 -0.40 -7.37 -13.59
CA ASP A 97 -1.35 -8.49 -13.62
C ASP A 97 -0.67 -9.78 -14.09
N PHE A 98 0.16 -9.71 -15.12
CA PHE A 98 0.90 -10.87 -15.62
C PHE A 98 1.85 -11.42 -14.56
N ILE A 99 2.63 -10.56 -13.89
CA ILE A 99 3.54 -10.98 -12.81
C ILE A 99 2.74 -11.62 -11.67
N ALA A 100 1.74 -10.92 -11.13
CA ALA A 100 0.96 -11.36 -9.98
C ALA A 100 0.12 -12.60 -10.28
N SER A 101 -0.25 -12.86 -11.53
CA SER A 101 -1.03 -14.05 -11.93
C SER A 101 -0.30 -15.38 -11.75
N GLN A 102 1.03 -15.33 -11.55
CA GLN A 102 1.85 -16.50 -11.30
C GLN A 102 1.79 -16.96 -9.83
N TYR A 103 1.17 -16.19 -8.95
CA TYR A 103 1.13 -16.43 -7.51
C TYR A 103 -0.32 -16.45 -7.01
N ALA A 104 -0.55 -17.15 -5.88
CA ALA A 104 -1.83 -17.08 -5.18
C ALA A 104 -2.08 -15.66 -4.62
N ALA A 105 -1.04 -15.05 -4.07
CA ALA A 105 -0.95 -13.65 -3.67
C ALA A 105 0.53 -13.25 -3.55
N ILE A 106 0.81 -11.95 -3.62
CA ILE A 106 2.11 -11.36 -3.28
C ILE A 106 2.00 -10.76 -1.88
N ILE A 107 3.00 -11.00 -1.03
CA ILE A 107 3.07 -10.44 0.34
C ILE A 107 4.04 -9.26 0.35
N THR A 108 3.62 -8.16 0.95
CA THR A 108 4.40 -6.91 0.99
C THR A 108 4.12 -6.14 2.28
N PRO A 109 5.00 -5.22 2.72
CA PRO A 109 4.70 -4.32 3.83
C PRO A 109 3.38 -3.56 3.62
N SER A 110 2.55 -3.47 4.66
CA SER A 110 1.39 -2.55 4.63
C SER A 110 1.79 -1.12 5.00
N VAL A 111 2.74 -0.97 5.92
CA VAL A 111 3.17 0.28 6.53
C VAL A 111 4.68 0.26 6.77
N PRO A 112 5.34 1.41 7.02
CA PRO A 112 6.75 1.41 7.38
C PRO A 112 7.07 0.64 8.65
N ASP A 113 6.29 0.87 9.72
CA ASP A 113 6.42 0.17 10.98
C ASP A 113 5.16 0.41 11.84
N GLU A 114 5.24 0.06 13.13
CA GLU A 114 4.27 0.41 14.17
C GLU A 114 3.77 1.87 14.06
N ALA A 115 2.57 2.10 14.59
CA ALA A 115 1.97 3.41 14.60
C ALA A 115 2.91 4.46 15.25
N PRO A 116 3.10 5.63 14.63
CA PRO A 116 3.95 6.66 15.17
C PRO A 116 3.39 7.21 16.49
N VAL A 117 4.28 7.66 17.37
CA VAL A 117 3.89 8.27 18.65
C VAL A 117 3.35 9.68 18.42
N GLY A 118 2.24 10.00 19.09
CA GLY A 118 1.59 11.32 19.02
C GLY A 118 0.50 11.40 17.96
N LEU A 119 0.03 12.62 17.67
CA LEU A 119 -1.08 12.89 16.74
C LEU A 119 -0.68 13.76 15.55
N GLU A 120 0.59 14.14 15.45
CA GLU A 120 1.12 15.03 14.40
C GLU A 120 1.16 14.37 13.02
N SER A 121 1.12 13.03 12.96
CA SER A 121 1.17 12.26 11.73
C SER A 121 0.30 11.02 11.83
N THR A 122 -0.40 10.71 10.74
CA THR A 122 -1.15 9.46 10.57
C THR A 122 -0.27 8.31 10.08
N GLY A 123 1.05 8.53 9.95
CA GLY A 123 1.98 7.61 9.32
C GLY A 123 2.17 7.86 7.82
N SER A 124 3.12 7.12 7.22
CA SER A 124 3.45 7.24 5.80
C SER A 124 2.75 6.16 4.97
N HIS A 125 2.17 6.57 3.84
CA HIS A 125 1.48 5.71 2.88
C HIS A 125 2.40 5.15 1.78
N VAL A 126 3.73 5.20 1.98
CA VAL A 126 4.73 4.86 0.94
C VAL A 126 4.54 3.46 0.34
N PHE A 127 4.09 2.49 1.15
CA PHE A 127 3.84 1.12 0.70
C PHE A 127 2.46 0.92 0.06
N CYS A 128 1.56 1.90 0.14
CA CYS A 128 0.23 1.84 -0.45
C CYS A 128 0.16 2.47 -1.85
N ALA A 129 1.00 3.48 -2.10
CA ALA A 129 0.94 4.31 -3.30
C ALA A 129 1.01 3.50 -4.61
N MET A 130 1.91 2.51 -4.68
CA MET A 130 2.08 1.68 -5.87
C MET A 130 0.78 0.95 -6.21
N TRP A 131 0.17 0.28 -5.23
CA TRP A 131 -1.01 -0.55 -5.43
C TRP A 131 -2.23 0.29 -5.82
N SER A 132 -2.39 1.47 -5.21
CA SER A 132 -3.41 2.44 -5.60
C SER A 132 -3.24 2.92 -7.04
N GLY A 133 -2.01 3.14 -7.52
CA GLY A 133 -1.78 3.49 -8.93
C GLY A 133 -2.05 2.34 -9.92
N LEU A 134 -1.77 1.11 -9.49
CA LEU A 134 -1.97 -0.10 -10.27
C LEU A 134 -3.43 -0.63 -10.23
N HIS A 135 -4.30 -0.07 -9.38
CA HIS A 135 -5.71 -0.47 -9.24
C HIS A 135 -5.91 -1.94 -8.82
N VAL A 136 -4.93 -2.52 -8.16
CA VAL A 136 -4.95 -3.94 -7.77
C VAL A 136 -5.64 -4.09 -6.41
N PRO A 137 -6.33 -5.23 -6.16
CA PRO A 137 -6.86 -5.52 -4.84
C PRO A 137 -5.72 -5.72 -3.84
N VAL A 138 -5.88 -5.13 -2.66
CA VAL A 138 -4.95 -5.24 -1.52
C VAL A 138 -5.74 -5.59 -0.28
N LEU A 139 -5.27 -6.57 0.48
CA LEU A 139 -5.85 -7.00 1.74
C LEU A 139 -4.79 -6.96 2.84
N ASN A 140 -4.98 -6.10 3.83
CA ASN A 140 -4.15 -6.12 5.02
C ASN A 140 -4.56 -7.26 5.96
N VAL A 141 -3.62 -8.13 6.30
CA VAL A 141 -3.80 -9.25 7.23
C VAL A 141 -2.98 -8.98 8.49
N PRO A 142 -3.63 -8.74 9.65
CA PRO A 142 -2.93 -8.58 10.93
C PRO A 142 -2.40 -9.92 11.44
N GLY A 143 -1.46 -9.87 12.38
CA GLY A 143 -0.96 -11.07 13.06
C GLY A 143 0.39 -10.92 13.73
N PHE A 144 1.09 -9.80 13.48
CA PHE A 144 2.41 -9.55 14.05
C PHE A 144 2.38 -8.33 14.97
N LYS A 145 3.46 -8.16 15.74
CA LYS A 145 3.68 -6.99 16.58
C LYS A 145 5.11 -6.51 16.43
N GLY A 146 5.32 -5.20 16.56
CA GLY A 146 6.66 -4.64 16.60
C GLY A 146 7.24 -4.63 18.00
N ASP A 147 8.38 -3.95 18.13
CA ASP A 147 9.19 -3.91 19.35
C ASP A 147 8.48 -3.25 20.54
N HIS A 148 7.55 -2.33 20.29
CA HIS A 148 6.76 -1.69 21.35
C HIS A 148 5.44 -2.41 21.62
N GLY A 149 5.23 -3.58 21.01
CA GLY A 149 4.06 -4.41 21.21
C GLY A 149 2.80 -3.86 20.54
N MET A 150 2.95 -3.02 19.51
CA MET A 150 1.84 -2.52 18.69
C MET A 150 1.63 -3.42 17.46
N PRO A 151 0.41 -3.49 16.91
CA PRO A 151 0.11 -4.39 15.80
C PRO A 151 0.86 -4.01 14.53
N ILE A 152 1.33 -5.04 13.82
CA ILE A 152 1.86 -4.97 12.46
C ILE A 152 1.04 -5.92 11.58
N GLY A 153 0.52 -5.36 10.50
CA GLY A 153 -0.15 -6.11 9.43
C GLY A 153 0.70 -6.15 8.18
N LEU A 154 0.52 -7.19 7.38
CA LEU A 154 1.13 -7.35 6.06
C LEU A 154 0.06 -7.31 4.98
N SER A 155 0.41 -6.79 3.82
CA SER A 155 -0.50 -6.67 2.68
C SER A 155 -0.37 -7.88 1.77
N LEU A 156 -1.50 -8.48 1.45
CA LEU A 156 -1.64 -9.43 0.35
C LEU A 156 -2.14 -8.67 -0.88
N VAL A 157 -1.51 -8.91 -2.03
CA VAL A 157 -1.84 -8.26 -3.30
C VAL A 157 -2.10 -9.34 -4.36
N ALA A 158 -3.10 -9.13 -5.21
CA ALA A 158 -3.42 -10.00 -6.34
C ALA A 158 -3.60 -9.19 -7.64
N PRO A 159 -3.68 -9.82 -8.82
CA PRO A 159 -4.02 -9.12 -10.05
C PRO A 159 -5.36 -8.37 -9.95
N ARG A 160 -5.56 -7.38 -10.81
CA ARG A 160 -6.83 -6.66 -10.90
C ARG A 160 -8.01 -7.64 -11.08
N TYR A 161 -9.14 -7.31 -10.48
CA TYR A 161 -10.41 -8.06 -10.55
C TYR A 161 -10.37 -9.46 -9.89
N ARG A 162 -9.44 -9.69 -8.96
CA ARG A 162 -9.32 -10.93 -8.17
C ARG A 162 -9.70 -10.76 -6.70
N ASP A 163 -10.50 -9.75 -6.35
CA ASP A 163 -10.84 -9.38 -4.98
C ASP A 163 -11.39 -10.56 -4.15
N ARG A 164 -12.35 -11.31 -4.70
CA ARG A 164 -12.90 -12.50 -4.03
C ARG A 164 -11.86 -13.58 -3.79
N HIS A 165 -11.00 -13.83 -4.78
CA HIS A 165 -9.90 -14.78 -4.66
C HIS A 165 -8.92 -14.33 -3.57
N LEU A 166 -8.59 -13.04 -3.52
CA LEU A 166 -7.70 -12.50 -2.50
C LEU A 166 -8.28 -12.62 -1.09
N LEU A 167 -9.59 -12.46 -0.93
CA LEU A 167 -10.27 -12.70 0.35
C LEU A 167 -10.22 -14.17 0.77
N GLU A 168 -10.38 -15.11 -0.17
CA GLU A 168 -10.27 -16.55 0.09
C GLU A 168 -8.84 -16.93 0.50
N VAL A 169 -7.82 -16.40 -0.18
CA VAL A 169 -6.40 -16.55 0.23
C VAL A 169 -6.15 -15.91 1.59
N GLY A 170 -6.65 -14.69 1.79
CA GLY A 170 -6.49 -13.94 3.04
C GLY A 170 -7.10 -14.62 4.25
N LYS A 171 -8.20 -15.36 4.08
CA LYS A 171 -8.75 -16.19 5.14
C LYS A 171 -7.75 -17.27 5.59
N ALA A 172 -7.21 -18.05 4.65
CA ALA A 172 -6.26 -19.12 4.97
C ALA A 172 -4.96 -18.58 5.58
N VAL A 173 -4.43 -17.47 5.04
CA VAL A 173 -3.25 -16.79 5.57
C VAL A 173 -3.52 -16.21 6.97
N GLY A 174 -4.68 -15.58 7.15
CA GLY A 174 -5.09 -14.96 8.41
C GLY A 174 -5.19 -15.97 9.55
N GLU A 175 -5.72 -17.17 9.31
CA GLU A 175 -5.79 -18.24 10.31
C GLU A 175 -4.40 -18.62 10.85
N ILE A 176 -3.38 -18.66 9.98
CA ILE A 176 -1.98 -18.94 10.37
C ILE A 176 -1.38 -17.77 11.14
N PHE A 177 -1.56 -16.54 10.63
CA PHE A 177 -0.97 -15.35 11.23
C PHE A 177 -1.58 -15.03 12.60
N GLU A 178 -2.88 -15.25 12.78
CA GLU A 178 -3.56 -15.10 14.07
C GLU A 178 -3.07 -16.14 15.09
N ALA A 179 -2.90 -17.39 14.67
CA ALA A 179 -2.48 -18.47 15.57
C ALA A 179 -1.00 -18.35 16.00
N GLU A 180 -0.12 -17.95 15.09
CA GLU A 180 1.34 -18.12 15.27
C GLU A 180 2.16 -16.84 15.03
N GLY A 181 1.54 -15.74 14.59
CA GLY A 181 2.23 -14.48 14.31
C GLY A 181 2.65 -13.70 15.56
N GLY A 182 2.07 -14.02 16.72
CA GLY A 182 2.47 -13.46 18.02
C GLY A 182 1.80 -12.14 18.39
N TRP A 183 0.78 -11.72 17.64
CA TRP A 183 -0.19 -10.69 18.01
C TRP A 183 -1.51 -11.33 18.42
N GLU A 184 -2.04 -10.92 19.57
CA GLU A 184 -3.38 -11.31 20.01
C GLU A 184 -4.34 -10.14 19.77
N THR A 185 -5.34 -10.36 18.92
CA THR A 185 -6.38 -9.36 18.67
C THR A 185 -7.24 -9.21 19.92
N LYS A 186 -7.17 -8.05 20.56
CA LYS A 186 -8.09 -7.67 21.64
C LYS A 186 -9.37 -7.11 21.02
N ILE A 187 -10.29 -8.00 20.64
CA ILE A 187 -11.65 -7.59 20.32
C ILE A 187 -12.41 -7.51 21.65
N GLU A 188 -12.68 -6.29 22.11
CA GLU A 188 -13.65 -6.03 23.19
C GLU A 188 -15.09 -6.13 22.68
#